data_AF-A0AAE3U4J4-F1
#
_entry.id   AF-A0AAE3U4J4-F1
#
_cell.length_a   1.000
_cell.length_b   1.000
_cell.length_c   1.000
_cell.angle_alpha   90.00
_cell.angle_beta   90.00
_cell.angle_gamma   90.00
#
_symmetry.space_group_name_H-M   'P 1'
#
loop_
_entity.id
_entity.type
_entity.pdbx_description
1 polymer ?
#
loop_
_entity_poly.entity_id
_entity_poly.type
_entity_poly.pdbx_seq_one_letter_code
_entity_poly.pdbx_strand_id
1 'polypeptide(L)'
;MALSAQQWNKAETHQLLNQLHQSGVISKQGIEFFYKSLASFDNSLYEDYLEISKPSMYFSSVSDSTQQDTVYSLSPAYLLSQFSLITQIIDKSSNELYQANGQKAEIKKLVQKYESLIGPVWRNTLLSPNNPKLKPSSDKDQLYKQLQTDFYILNDTLHKYQVIDEKIYHDVKTWIENEFIRSTMFSSLFAKAFAQSSFYEGYEQSKQEQIAYMDTLQMAGILSESSLQTLKQSYKPYTLLEPSEILTHCQRAFVLDFKTLPEDNLQALLQVYTMIRESLLPEFDFTYQKTFDETFKDEEYGGEYTQTFLEFTVNKTSYQQRLSFTPKMALHRSVDYIVIDWLQSGSFQIVNDFLTDRSSSLRLFVIDDKDRLQLKIGTRIGFILMDSIQVRALEKAFPMSIGLPIDHALTTIFDNTYNRPGLTKMIQEYESIGIIPTYSKDSLAILVTKMVRDNVSTKEDILTYLPNIVAHTDYHEFIYDGMEEEPKNVYQTFLHHLQHISQNSFTPTNIVEKQTKKGRNKISYEYGFNLNGKTYTQKMSDIYSFLWEGEFIQLVNQALKEANAKGSFYSIGYSSNKNFIFLTPEQYQYLKTSQPELFTEHYQKD
;
A
#
# COMPACT_ATOMS: atom_id res chain seq x y z
N MET A 1 -28.53 -15.83 0.64
CA MET A 1 -28.49 -16.81 1.74
C MET A 1 -27.07 -17.33 1.83
N ALA A 2 -26.33 -16.90 2.84
CA ALA A 2 -24.95 -17.33 3.09
C ALA A 2 -24.97 -18.71 3.74
N LEU A 3 -24.19 -19.65 3.20
CA LEU A 3 -23.94 -20.95 3.82
C LEU A 3 -22.75 -20.79 4.76
N SER A 4 -23.00 -20.97 6.06
CA SER A 4 -21.98 -21.05 7.12
C SER A 4 -21.17 -22.35 6.99
N ALA A 5 -19.87 -22.27 7.30
CA ALA A 5 -18.93 -23.37 7.33
C ALA A 5 -19.49 -24.62 8.04
N GLN A 6 -19.64 -25.71 7.28
CA GLN A 6 -19.98 -27.02 7.81
C GLN A 6 -18.82 -27.54 8.67
N GLN A 7 -19.14 -28.00 9.88
CA GLN A 7 -18.26 -28.71 10.78
C GLN A 7 -17.61 -29.90 10.06
N TRP A 8 -16.27 -29.97 10.09
CA TRP A 8 -15.50 -31.05 9.51
C TRP A 8 -15.91 -32.41 10.11
N ASN A 9 -16.44 -33.32 9.27
CA ASN A 9 -16.71 -34.69 9.68
C ASN A 9 -15.40 -35.50 9.67
N LYS A 10 -14.73 -35.54 10.82
CA LYS A 10 -13.46 -36.25 11.06
C LYS A 10 -13.50 -37.72 10.59
N ALA A 11 -14.66 -38.36 10.61
CA ALA A 11 -14.82 -39.75 10.16
C ALA A 11 -14.70 -39.88 8.63
N GLU A 12 -15.28 -38.96 7.88
CA GLU A 12 -15.22 -38.94 6.40
C GLU A 12 -13.81 -38.62 5.92
N THR A 13 -13.13 -37.67 6.56
CA THR A 13 -11.71 -37.35 6.27
C THR A 13 -10.81 -38.55 6.56
N HIS A 14 -11.05 -39.27 7.67
CA HIS A 14 -10.26 -40.47 7.99
C HIS A 14 -10.51 -41.61 7.01
N GLN A 15 -11.76 -41.80 6.60
CA GLN A 15 -12.14 -42.81 5.61
C GLN A 15 -11.51 -42.51 4.24
N LEU A 16 -11.53 -41.24 3.81
CA LEU A 16 -10.91 -40.81 2.56
C LEU A 16 -9.38 -40.99 2.59
N LEU A 17 -8.71 -40.57 3.66
CA LEU A 17 -7.26 -40.74 3.79
C LEU A 17 -6.84 -42.21 3.79
N ASN A 18 -7.62 -43.08 4.44
CA ASN A 18 -7.37 -44.52 4.41
C ASN A 18 -7.60 -45.13 3.02
N GLN A 19 -8.62 -44.67 2.28
CA GLN A 19 -8.81 -45.08 0.87
C GLN A 19 -7.66 -44.62 -0.02
N LEU A 20 -7.14 -43.41 0.22
CA LEU A 20 -5.95 -42.88 -0.47
C LEU A 20 -4.69 -43.67 -0.09
N HIS A 21 -4.58 -44.15 1.15
CA HIS A 21 -3.44 -45.00 1.54
C HIS A 21 -3.53 -46.41 0.95
N GLN A 22 -4.71 -47.01 0.95
CA GLN A 22 -4.95 -48.32 0.35
C GLN A 22 -4.73 -48.33 -1.16
N SER A 23 -4.96 -47.20 -1.83
CA SER A 23 -4.62 -47.00 -3.24
C SER A 23 -3.16 -46.61 -3.48
N GLY A 24 -2.34 -46.53 -2.44
CA GLY A 24 -0.92 -46.19 -2.51
C GLY A 24 -0.63 -44.72 -2.83
N VAL A 25 -1.66 -43.86 -2.78
CA VAL A 25 -1.58 -42.42 -3.08
C VAL A 25 -0.90 -41.65 -1.96
N ILE A 26 -1.12 -42.06 -0.71
CA ILE A 26 -0.46 -41.48 0.46
C ILE A 26 0.18 -42.59 1.30
N SER A 27 1.40 -42.36 1.80
CA SER A 27 2.00 -43.30 2.75
C SER A 27 1.33 -43.19 4.12
N LYS A 28 1.48 -44.21 4.94
CA LYS A 28 0.95 -44.18 6.32
C LYS A 28 1.53 -43.00 7.13
N GLN A 29 2.80 -42.68 6.89
CA GLN A 29 3.49 -41.51 7.46
C GLN A 29 2.92 -40.18 6.93
N GLY A 30 2.45 -40.14 5.68
CA GLY A 30 1.75 -38.97 5.12
C GLY A 30 0.39 -38.71 5.79
N ILE A 31 -0.36 -39.76 6.13
CA ILE A 31 -1.62 -39.61 6.91
C ILE A 31 -1.31 -39.05 8.30
N GLU A 32 -0.28 -39.57 8.97
CA GLU A 32 0.14 -39.10 10.30
C GLU A 32 0.61 -37.65 10.27
N PHE A 33 1.32 -37.25 9.21
CA PHE A 33 1.75 -35.87 9.00
C PHE A 33 0.57 -34.93 8.73
N PHE A 34 -0.43 -35.36 7.97
CA PHE A 34 -1.67 -34.60 7.72
C PHE A 34 -2.42 -34.30 9.04
N TYR A 35 -2.58 -35.30 9.90
CA TYR A 35 -3.24 -35.09 11.20
C TYR A 35 -2.41 -34.26 12.19
N LYS A 36 -1.08 -34.39 12.17
CA LYS A 36 -0.19 -33.53 12.96
C LYS A 36 -0.26 -32.07 12.50
N SER A 37 -0.31 -31.85 11.20
CA SER A 37 -0.44 -30.51 10.62
C SER A 37 -1.77 -29.88 11.02
N LEU A 38 -2.87 -30.63 10.89
CA LEU A 38 -4.21 -30.20 11.33
C LEU A 38 -4.31 -29.88 12.82
N ALA A 39 -3.60 -30.63 13.67
CA ALA A 39 -3.54 -30.35 15.10
C ALA A 39 -2.70 -29.11 15.45
N SER A 40 -1.86 -28.64 14.53
CA SER A 40 -1.03 -27.42 14.67
C SER A 40 -1.57 -26.20 13.92
N PHE A 41 -2.67 -26.34 13.16
CA PHE A 41 -3.31 -25.24 12.45
C PHE A 41 -4.23 -24.47 13.39
N ASP A 42 -3.83 -23.26 13.77
CA ASP A 42 -4.74 -22.24 14.29
C ASP A 42 -5.66 -21.80 13.13
N ASN A 43 -6.95 -21.63 13.40
CA ASN A 43 -8.01 -21.48 12.39
C ASN A 43 -7.87 -20.22 11.51
N SER A 44 -7.03 -19.26 11.88
CA SER A 44 -6.77 -18.03 11.10
C SER A 44 -6.12 -18.32 9.74
N LEU A 45 -5.20 -19.28 9.67
CA LEU A 45 -4.45 -19.60 8.44
C LEU A 45 -5.29 -20.29 7.35
N TYR A 46 -6.42 -20.91 7.73
CA TYR A 46 -7.34 -21.52 6.78
C TYR A 46 -8.27 -20.49 6.12
N GLU A 47 -8.69 -19.48 6.89
CA GLU A 47 -9.37 -18.29 6.36
C GLU A 47 -8.39 -17.51 5.44
N ASP A 48 -7.12 -17.36 5.83
CA ASP A 48 -6.08 -16.76 4.99
C ASP A 48 -5.89 -17.52 3.66
N TYR A 49 -5.94 -18.86 3.67
CA TYR A 49 -5.82 -19.68 2.45
C TYR A 49 -7.02 -19.50 1.50
N LEU A 50 -8.23 -19.36 2.05
CA LEU A 50 -9.42 -19.05 1.25
C LEU A 50 -9.39 -17.61 0.72
N GLU A 51 -8.82 -16.67 1.48
CA GLU A 51 -8.57 -15.29 1.03
C GLU A 51 -7.49 -15.21 -0.07
N ILE A 52 -6.39 -15.95 0.04
CA ILE A 52 -5.32 -16.05 -0.98
C ILE A 52 -5.82 -16.67 -2.30
N SER A 53 -6.86 -17.52 -2.23
CA SER A 53 -7.47 -18.12 -3.42
C SER A 53 -8.46 -17.21 -4.15
N LYS A 54 -8.75 -16.02 -3.59
CA LYS A 54 -9.28 -14.86 -4.33
C LYS A 54 -8.09 -13.94 -4.65
N PRO A 55 -7.99 -13.35 -5.85
CA PRO A 55 -6.82 -12.59 -6.24
C PRO A 55 -6.78 -11.22 -5.54
N SER A 56 -6.34 -11.21 -4.27
CA SER A 56 -6.00 -9.99 -3.53
C SER A 56 -4.76 -10.31 -2.69
N MET A 57 -3.60 -9.76 -3.05
CA MET A 57 -2.38 -9.84 -2.23
C MET A 57 -2.12 -8.45 -1.66
N TYR A 58 -2.08 -8.36 -0.33
CA TYR A 58 -1.42 -7.28 0.40
C TYR A 58 -0.06 -7.80 0.89
N PHE A 59 0.98 -6.96 0.79
CA PHE A 59 2.26 -7.19 1.46
C PHE A 59 2.41 -6.17 2.59
N SER A 60 2.76 -6.65 3.79
CA SER A 60 3.31 -5.82 4.85
C SER A 60 4.81 -5.61 4.61
N SER A 61 5.29 -4.40 4.89
CA SER A 61 6.70 -4.03 4.80
C SER A 61 7.53 -4.72 5.89
N VAL A 62 8.62 -5.37 5.50
CA VAL A 62 9.69 -5.77 6.42
C VAL A 62 10.60 -4.56 6.61
N SER A 63 10.86 -4.18 7.86
CA SER A 63 11.62 -2.98 8.23
C SER A 63 13.13 -3.07 7.90
N ASP A 64 13.72 -1.88 7.72
CA ASP A 64 15.00 -1.56 7.07
C ASP A 64 16.32 -1.99 7.77
N SER A 65 16.32 -2.98 8.65
CA SER A 65 17.50 -3.19 9.53
C SER A 65 18.56 -4.21 9.08
N THR A 66 18.56 -4.73 7.83
CA THR A 66 19.61 -5.65 7.37
C THR A 66 20.23 -5.29 6.02
N GLN A 67 21.11 -4.28 6.05
CA GLN A 67 22.14 -4.09 5.03
C GLN A 67 23.24 -5.17 5.19
N GLN A 68 23.10 -6.28 4.47
CA GLN A 68 24.18 -7.05 3.82
C GLN A 68 23.59 -8.25 3.08
N ASP A 69 23.77 -8.29 1.76
CA ASP A 69 23.48 -9.41 0.85
C ASP A 69 22.15 -10.15 1.06
N THR A 70 21.03 -9.45 0.90
CA THR A 70 19.71 -10.08 0.87
C THR A 70 19.48 -10.75 -0.49
N VAL A 71 19.92 -12.00 -0.61
CA VAL A 71 19.33 -12.94 -1.58
C VAL A 71 17.91 -13.23 -1.11
N TYR A 72 16.92 -12.98 -1.97
CA TYR A 72 15.52 -13.36 -1.71
C TYR A 72 15.44 -14.85 -1.32
N SER A 73 15.33 -15.16 -0.02
CA SER A 73 15.08 -16.51 0.43
C SER A 73 13.61 -16.83 0.19
N LEU A 74 13.31 -17.47 -0.93
CA LEU A 74 12.01 -18.08 -1.16
C LEU A 74 11.75 -19.10 -0.06
N SER A 75 10.63 -18.96 0.66
CA SER A 75 10.27 -19.96 1.65
C SER A 75 10.03 -21.30 0.93
N PRO A 76 10.56 -22.42 1.43
CA PRO A 76 10.27 -23.75 0.88
C PRO A 76 8.77 -24.04 0.77
N ALA A 77 7.93 -23.38 1.58
CA ALA A 77 6.48 -23.49 1.55
C ALA A 77 5.86 -22.89 0.28
N TYR A 78 6.37 -21.75 -0.21
CA TYR A 78 5.90 -21.15 -1.47
C TYR A 78 6.29 -22.00 -2.69
N LEU A 79 7.49 -22.60 -2.68
CA LEU A 79 7.90 -23.53 -3.73
C LEU A 79 7.08 -24.82 -3.69
N LEU A 80 6.84 -25.39 -2.51
CA LEU A 80 6.01 -26.59 -2.35
C LEU A 80 4.54 -26.35 -2.74
N SER A 81 3.98 -25.15 -2.50
CA SER A 81 2.62 -24.82 -2.91
C SER A 81 2.50 -24.70 -4.44
N GLN A 82 3.52 -24.15 -5.11
CA GLN A 82 3.57 -24.08 -6.58
C GLN A 82 3.75 -25.45 -7.23
N PHE A 83 4.58 -26.33 -6.66
CA PHE A 83 4.69 -27.73 -7.11
C PHE A 83 3.43 -28.54 -6.81
N SER A 84 2.79 -28.32 -5.67
CA SER A 84 1.48 -28.90 -5.34
C SER A 84 0.40 -28.44 -6.34
N LEU A 85 0.42 -27.17 -6.75
CA LEU A 85 -0.47 -26.63 -7.77
C LEU A 85 -0.23 -27.27 -9.13
N ILE A 86 1.03 -27.42 -9.55
CA ILE A 86 1.40 -28.15 -10.79
C ILE A 86 0.93 -29.61 -10.71
N THR A 87 1.10 -30.26 -9.56
CA THR A 87 0.65 -31.65 -9.35
C THR A 87 -0.88 -31.75 -9.36
N GLN A 88 -1.58 -30.78 -8.78
CA GLN A 88 -3.05 -30.70 -8.78
C GLN A 88 -3.62 -30.35 -10.15
N ILE A 89 -2.97 -29.49 -10.94
CA ILE A 89 -3.33 -29.18 -12.32
C ILE A 89 -3.11 -30.42 -13.19
N ILE A 90 -1.97 -31.09 -13.05
CA ILE A 90 -1.71 -32.38 -13.68
C ILE A 90 -2.77 -33.40 -13.23
N ASP A 91 -3.17 -33.46 -11.96
CA ASP A 91 -4.20 -34.39 -11.49
C ASP A 91 -5.63 -34.05 -11.94
N LYS A 92 -5.97 -32.77 -12.07
CA LYS A 92 -7.31 -32.30 -12.47
C LYS A 92 -7.49 -32.36 -13.99
N SER A 93 -6.52 -31.88 -14.76
CA SER A 93 -6.46 -32.10 -16.21
C SER A 93 -6.28 -33.58 -16.55
N SER A 94 -5.60 -34.39 -15.70
CA SER A 94 -5.43 -35.83 -15.91
C SER A 94 -6.60 -36.74 -15.60
N ASN A 95 -7.68 -36.23 -14.99
CA ASN A 95 -8.87 -37.04 -14.78
C ASN A 95 -9.89 -36.88 -15.91
N GLU A 96 -9.93 -35.74 -16.60
CA GLU A 96 -10.90 -35.50 -17.69
C GLU A 96 -10.32 -35.72 -19.10
N LEU A 97 -9.06 -35.34 -19.37
CA LEU A 97 -8.43 -35.53 -20.70
C LEU A 97 -7.79 -36.93 -20.90
N TYR A 98 -7.45 -37.66 -19.83
CA TYR A 98 -6.50 -38.80 -19.93
C TYR A 98 -7.11 -40.17 -19.64
N GLN A 99 -8.39 -40.23 -19.23
CA GLN A 99 -9.15 -41.48 -19.36
C GLN A 99 -9.28 -41.90 -20.84
N ALA A 100 -9.07 -41.00 -21.79
CA ALA A 100 -9.12 -41.29 -23.22
C ALA A 100 -7.83 -41.93 -23.81
N ASN A 101 -6.63 -41.64 -23.28
CA ASN A 101 -5.36 -41.97 -24.00
C ASN A 101 -4.28 -42.73 -23.20
N GLY A 102 -4.50 -43.13 -21.93
CA GLY A 102 -3.64 -44.12 -21.25
C GLY A 102 -2.20 -43.71 -20.88
N GLN A 103 -1.83 -42.43 -20.97
CA GLN A 103 -0.43 -41.96 -20.86
C GLN A 103 -0.01 -41.39 -19.49
N LYS A 104 -0.86 -41.48 -18.46
CA LYS A 104 -0.66 -40.92 -17.11
C LYS A 104 0.64 -41.38 -16.41
N ALA A 105 1.04 -42.64 -16.63
CA ALA A 105 2.22 -43.22 -15.98
C ALA A 105 3.56 -42.72 -16.58
N GLU A 106 3.61 -42.38 -17.87
CA GLU A 106 4.82 -41.86 -18.51
C GLU A 106 5.09 -40.42 -18.12
N ILE A 107 4.05 -39.58 -18.04
CA ILE A 107 4.16 -38.19 -17.59
C ILE A 107 4.63 -38.13 -16.14
N LYS A 108 4.08 -38.96 -15.25
CA LYS A 108 4.49 -39.02 -13.85
C LYS A 108 5.97 -39.43 -13.70
N LYS A 109 6.44 -40.40 -14.48
CA LYS A 109 7.86 -40.80 -14.50
C LYS A 109 8.78 -39.68 -15.03
N LEU A 110 8.30 -38.90 -16.00
CA LEU A 110 9.04 -37.76 -16.56
C LEU A 110 9.14 -36.60 -15.57
N VAL A 111 8.05 -36.22 -14.89
CA VAL A 111 8.07 -35.21 -13.81
C VAL A 111 9.05 -35.63 -12.72
N GLN A 112 9.00 -36.88 -12.27
CA GLN A 112 9.94 -37.41 -11.27
C GLN A 112 11.40 -37.40 -11.74
N LYS A 113 11.66 -37.80 -12.99
CA LYS A 113 12.99 -37.72 -13.60
C LYS A 113 13.49 -36.27 -13.66
N TYR A 114 12.63 -35.34 -14.02
CA TYR A 114 12.96 -33.92 -14.15
C TYR A 114 13.21 -33.28 -12.77
N GLU A 115 12.37 -33.55 -11.78
CA GLU A 115 12.58 -33.15 -10.37
C GLU A 115 13.92 -33.66 -9.82
N SER A 116 14.32 -34.89 -10.18
CA SER A 116 15.62 -35.46 -9.80
C SER A 116 16.83 -34.82 -10.50
N LEU A 117 16.65 -34.24 -11.69
CA LEU A 117 17.71 -33.55 -12.44
C LEU A 117 17.90 -32.12 -11.95
N ILE A 118 16.80 -31.40 -11.69
CA ILE A 118 16.81 -30.04 -11.14
C ILE A 118 17.28 -30.06 -9.67
N GLY A 119 16.73 -30.97 -8.86
CA GLY A 119 16.83 -30.95 -7.39
C GLY A 119 18.25 -30.85 -6.81
N PRO A 120 19.27 -31.52 -7.35
CA PRO A 120 20.64 -31.39 -6.86
C PRO A 120 21.36 -30.14 -7.39
N VAL A 121 21.15 -29.78 -8.66
CA VAL A 121 21.82 -28.66 -9.33
C VAL A 121 21.28 -27.32 -8.84
N TRP A 122 19.96 -27.18 -8.70
CA TRP A 122 19.32 -25.98 -8.17
C TRP A 122 19.63 -25.75 -6.69
N ARG A 123 19.58 -26.80 -5.84
CA ARG A 123 19.90 -26.69 -4.41
C ARG A 123 21.33 -26.20 -4.16
N ASN A 124 22.27 -26.56 -5.03
CA ASN A 124 23.67 -26.20 -4.85
C ASN A 124 24.05 -24.83 -5.44
N THR A 125 23.22 -24.25 -6.32
CA THR A 125 23.57 -23.04 -7.10
C THR A 125 22.79 -21.79 -6.66
N LEU A 126 21.54 -21.92 -6.20
CA LEU A 126 20.69 -20.78 -5.83
C LEU A 126 20.52 -20.59 -4.31
N LEU A 127 20.70 -21.63 -3.50
CA LEU A 127 20.54 -21.56 -2.03
C LEU A 127 21.85 -21.30 -1.27
N SER A 128 22.97 -21.11 -1.97
CA SER A 128 24.26 -20.80 -1.32
C SER A 128 25.01 -19.74 -2.13
N PRO A 129 24.73 -18.44 -1.91
CA PRO A 129 25.46 -17.35 -2.56
C PRO A 129 26.97 -17.36 -2.25
N ASN A 130 27.41 -18.13 -1.25
CA ASN A 130 28.80 -18.24 -0.82
C ASN A 130 29.49 -19.56 -1.23
N ASN A 131 28.98 -20.32 -2.20
CA ASN A 131 29.68 -21.53 -2.66
C ASN A 131 30.91 -21.17 -3.52
N PRO A 132 32.15 -21.27 -3.02
CA PRO A 132 33.34 -20.75 -3.70
C PRO A 132 33.78 -21.58 -4.90
N LYS A 133 33.08 -22.68 -5.20
CA LYS A 133 33.44 -23.64 -6.25
C LYS A 133 32.82 -23.36 -7.61
N LEU A 134 31.85 -22.45 -7.72
CA LEU A 134 31.28 -22.04 -8.99
C LEU A 134 32.06 -20.83 -9.53
N LYS A 135 33.04 -21.09 -10.39
CA LYS A 135 33.74 -20.00 -11.10
C LYS A 135 32.74 -19.27 -12.02
N PRO A 136 32.79 -17.93 -12.14
CA PRO A 136 31.59 -17.18 -12.53
C PRO A 136 31.22 -17.13 -14.02
N SER A 137 31.96 -17.73 -14.96
CA SER A 137 31.71 -17.47 -16.39
C SER A 137 31.53 -18.68 -17.33
N SER A 138 32.08 -19.87 -17.05
CA SER A 138 31.88 -21.04 -17.94
C SER A 138 30.66 -21.89 -17.58
N ASP A 139 30.37 -22.00 -16.28
CA ASP A 139 29.39 -22.97 -15.79
C ASP A 139 27.95 -22.44 -15.85
N LYS A 140 27.78 -21.11 -15.82
CA LYS A 140 26.45 -20.46 -15.94
C LYS A 140 25.87 -20.60 -17.34
N ASP A 141 26.68 -20.39 -18.38
CA ASP A 141 26.23 -20.53 -19.76
C ASP A 141 25.94 -21.99 -20.11
N GLN A 142 26.75 -22.92 -19.57
CA GLN A 142 26.50 -24.35 -19.75
C GLN A 142 25.24 -24.81 -19.00
N LEU A 143 25.03 -24.34 -17.78
CA LEU A 143 23.80 -24.58 -17.02
C LEU A 143 22.57 -23.99 -17.74
N TYR A 144 22.69 -22.79 -18.29
CA TYR A 144 21.63 -22.16 -19.05
C TYR A 144 21.26 -22.95 -20.30
N LYS A 145 22.26 -23.38 -21.08
CA LYS A 145 22.05 -24.26 -22.24
C LYS A 145 21.41 -25.60 -21.86
N GLN A 146 21.79 -26.17 -20.73
CA GLN A 146 21.19 -27.40 -20.21
C GLN A 146 19.73 -27.18 -19.83
N LEU A 147 19.42 -26.13 -19.06
CA LEU A 147 18.05 -25.77 -18.70
C LEU A 147 17.20 -25.53 -19.95
N GLN A 148 17.72 -24.78 -20.93
CA GLN A 148 17.04 -24.52 -22.19
C GLN A 148 16.72 -25.84 -22.93
N THR A 149 17.67 -26.77 -22.97
CA THR A 149 17.48 -28.11 -23.57
C THR A 149 16.40 -28.89 -22.82
N ASP A 150 16.46 -28.90 -21.49
CA ASP A 150 15.51 -29.60 -20.65
C ASP A 150 14.08 -29.02 -20.83
N PHE A 151 13.96 -27.69 -20.99
CA PHE A 151 12.69 -27.03 -21.27
C PHE A 151 12.12 -27.40 -22.64
N TYR A 152 12.94 -27.53 -23.68
CA TYR A 152 12.46 -28.02 -24.97
C TYR A 152 11.93 -29.46 -24.85
N ILE A 153 12.66 -30.35 -24.18
CA ILE A 153 12.24 -31.75 -23.96
C ILE A 153 10.89 -31.78 -23.24
N LEU A 154 10.72 -30.95 -22.22
CA LEU A 154 9.49 -30.89 -21.45
C LEU A 154 8.33 -30.29 -22.27
N ASN A 155 8.56 -29.21 -23.01
CA ASN A 155 7.57 -28.60 -23.90
C ASN A 155 7.11 -29.59 -25.00
N ASP A 156 8.06 -30.27 -25.65
CA ASP A 156 7.78 -31.32 -26.64
C ASP A 156 6.97 -32.47 -26.03
N THR A 157 7.31 -32.86 -24.80
CA THR A 157 6.62 -33.92 -24.06
C THR A 157 5.18 -33.53 -23.76
N LEU A 158 4.96 -32.32 -23.25
CA LEU A 158 3.63 -31.82 -22.91
C LEU A 158 2.75 -31.73 -24.16
N HIS A 159 3.32 -31.24 -25.26
CA HIS A 159 2.62 -31.18 -26.54
C HIS A 159 2.30 -32.57 -27.11
N LYS A 160 3.28 -33.48 -27.10
CA LYS A 160 3.10 -34.88 -27.55
C LYS A 160 1.96 -35.58 -26.82
N TYR A 161 1.81 -35.31 -25.52
CA TYR A 161 0.75 -35.88 -24.69
C TYR A 161 -0.54 -35.05 -24.66
N GLN A 162 -0.65 -34.03 -25.53
CA GLN A 162 -1.81 -33.14 -25.63
C GLN A 162 -2.18 -32.47 -24.29
N VAL A 163 -1.17 -32.25 -23.45
CA VAL A 163 -1.30 -31.51 -22.18
C VAL A 163 -1.41 -30.01 -22.45
N ILE A 164 -0.72 -29.57 -23.50
CA ILE A 164 -0.77 -28.21 -24.05
C ILE A 164 -1.08 -28.31 -25.55
N ASP A 165 -1.76 -27.33 -26.10
CA ASP A 165 -2.04 -27.26 -27.53
C ASP A 165 -0.82 -26.81 -28.36
N GLU A 166 -0.93 -26.90 -29.68
CA GLU A 166 0.13 -26.51 -30.63
C GLU A 166 0.55 -25.04 -30.46
N LYS A 167 -0.39 -24.18 -30.04
CA LYS A 167 -0.15 -22.75 -29.92
C LYS A 167 0.67 -22.42 -28.68
N ILE A 168 0.30 -22.98 -27.53
CA ILE A 168 1.07 -22.87 -26.28
C ILE A 168 2.45 -23.52 -26.47
N TYR A 169 2.52 -24.64 -27.19
CA TYR A 169 3.78 -25.27 -27.55
C TYR A 169 4.73 -24.30 -28.28
N HIS A 170 4.23 -23.59 -29.30
CA HIS A 170 5.02 -22.58 -30.02
C HIS A 170 5.36 -21.33 -29.16
N ASP A 171 4.46 -20.88 -28.30
CA ASP A 171 4.71 -19.75 -27.40
C ASP A 171 5.80 -20.06 -26.39
N VAL A 172 5.72 -21.23 -25.74
CA VAL A 172 6.74 -21.71 -24.80
C VAL A 172 8.08 -21.84 -25.52
N LYS A 173 8.10 -22.38 -26.74
CA LYS A 173 9.32 -22.45 -27.56
C LYS A 173 9.92 -21.06 -27.81
N THR A 174 9.10 -20.09 -28.18
CA THR A 174 9.52 -18.69 -28.39
C THR A 174 10.03 -18.04 -27.10
N TRP A 175 9.43 -18.35 -25.93
CA TRP A 175 9.92 -17.86 -24.64
C TRP A 175 11.28 -18.47 -24.27
N ILE A 176 11.48 -19.76 -24.56
CA ILE A 176 12.74 -20.47 -24.38
C ILE A 176 13.84 -19.84 -25.28
N GLU A 177 13.49 -19.39 -26.48
CA GLU A 177 14.40 -18.77 -27.47
C GLU A 177 14.76 -17.31 -27.10
N ASN A 178 13.80 -16.51 -26.62
CA ASN A 178 13.98 -15.08 -26.32
C ASN A 178 14.61 -14.77 -24.94
N GLU A 179 15.44 -15.68 -24.43
CA GLU A 179 16.11 -15.56 -23.12
C GLU A 179 15.20 -15.34 -21.91
N PHE A 180 13.89 -15.58 -22.01
CA PHE A 180 12.96 -15.47 -20.86
C PHE A 180 13.34 -16.43 -19.72
N ILE A 181 14.07 -17.51 -20.01
CA ILE A 181 14.61 -18.43 -18.99
C ILE A 181 15.73 -17.77 -18.16
N ARG A 182 16.45 -16.77 -18.66
CA ARG A 182 17.55 -16.11 -17.91
C ARG A 182 17.03 -15.26 -16.76
N SER A 183 15.84 -14.70 -16.93
CA SER A 183 15.23 -13.74 -16.00
C SER A 183 14.16 -14.35 -15.09
N THR A 184 13.71 -15.57 -15.34
CA THR A 184 12.46 -16.09 -14.77
C THR A 184 12.62 -17.51 -14.23
N MET A 185 12.09 -17.79 -13.04
CA MET A 185 12.18 -19.12 -12.42
C MET A 185 11.36 -20.17 -13.19
N PHE A 186 11.75 -21.45 -13.06
CA PHE A 186 11.11 -22.59 -13.71
C PHE A 186 9.59 -22.65 -13.49
N SER A 187 9.14 -22.41 -12.25
CA SER A 187 7.71 -22.37 -11.89
C SER A 187 6.95 -21.25 -12.61
N SER A 188 7.61 -20.13 -12.90
CA SER A 188 7.00 -18.99 -13.59
C SER A 188 6.72 -19.27 -15.06
N LEU A 189 7.54 -20.09 -15.74
CA LEU A 189 7.28 -20.50 -17.13
C LEU A 189 6.03 -21.39 -17.22
N PHE A 190 5.85 -22.30 -16.25
CA PHE A 190 4.68 -23.17 -16.17
C PHE A 190 3.40 -22.43 -15.83
N ALA A 191 3.47 -21.58 -14.80
CA ALA A 191 2.35 -20.70 -14.45
C ALA A 191 1.95 -19.83 -15.64
N LYS A 192 2.94 -19.32 -16.40
CA LYS A 192 2.71 -18.54 -17.62
C LYS A 192 2.08 -19.36 -18.73
N ALA A 193 2.58 -20.57 -19.02
CA ALA A 193 2.00 -21.44 -20.05
C ALA A 193 0.55 -21.83 -19.71
N PHE A 194 0.26 -22.12 -18.44
CA PHE A 194 -1.09 -22.42 -17.97
C PHE A 194 -2.00 -21.20 -18.04
N ALA A 195 -1.55 -20.04 -17.56
CA ALA A 195 -2.30 -18.79 -17.68
C ALA A 195 -2.59 -18.46 -19.14
N GLN A 196 -1.64 -18.69 -20.05
CA GLN A 196 -1.81 -18.50 -21.48
C GLN A 196 -2.83 -19.49 -22.08
N SER A 197 -2.82 -20.74 -21.63
CA SER A 197 -3.82 -21.75 -22.01
C SER A 197 -5.23 -21.33 -21.62
N SER A 198 -5.42 -20.98 -20.34
CA SER A 198 -6.72 -20.50 -19.84
C SER A 198 -7.15 -19.22 -20.54
N PHE A 199 -6.21 -18.33 -20.86
CA PHE A 199 -6.48 -17.13 -21.64
C PHE A 199 -6.95 -17.45 -23.06
N TYR A 200 -6.35 -18.44 -23.75
CA TYR A 200 -6.79 -18.84 -25.09
C TYR A 200 -8.18 -19.48 -25.10
N GLU A 201 -8.48 -20.33 -24.13
CA GLU A 201 -9.83 -20.91 -23.96
C GLU A 201 -10.87 -19.82 -23.66
N GLY A 202 -10.52 -18.84 -22.81
CA GLY A 202 -11.38 -17.74 -22.40
C GLY A 202 -11.26 -16.46 -23.25
N TYR A 203 -10.57 -16.49 -24.38
CA TYR A 203 -10.18 -15.26 -25.10
C TYR A 203 -11.40 -14.46 -25.57
N GLU A 204 -12.35 -15.11 -26.22
CA GLU A 204 -13.54 -14.42 -26.75
C GLU A 204 -14.37 -13.80 -25.63
N GLN A 205 -14.49 -14.46 -24.48
CA GLN A 205 -15.16 -13.89 -23.30
C GLN A 205 -14.39 -12.66 -22.80
N SER A 206 -13.07 -12.77 -22.60
CA SER A 206 -12.22 -11.68 -22.11
C SER A 206 -12.25 -10.47 -23.06
N LYS A 207 -12.30 -10.73 -24.38
CA LYS A 207 -12.45 -9.70 -25.41
C LYS A 207 -13.80 -8.99 -25.32
N GLN A 208 -14.90 -9.74 -25.16
CA GLN A 208 -16.24 -9.14 -25.00
C GLN A 208 -16.34 -8.32 -23.70
N GLU A 209 -15.73 -8.78 -22.62
CA GLU A 209 -15.63 -8.02 -21.37
C GLU A 209 -14.85 -6.71 -21.58
N GLN A 210 -13.68 -6.75 -22.23
CA GLN A 210 -12.93 -5.53 -22.55
C GLN A 210 -13.70 -4.58 -23.48
N ILE A 211 -14.48 -5.11 -24.43
CA ILE A 211 -15.38 -4.30 -25.27
C ILE A 211 -16.47 -3.61 -24.43
N ALA A 212 -17.14 -4.35 -23.54
CA ALA A 212 -18.17 -3.78 -22.66
C ALA A 212 -17.59 -2.72 -21.71
N TYR A 213 -16.33 -2.87 -21.31
CA TYR A 213 -15.60 -1.86 -20.57
C TYR A 213 -15.33 -0.61 -21.42
N MET A 214 -14.87 -0.74 -22.66
CA MET A 214 -14.71 0.41 -23.56
C MET A 214 -16.04 1.12 -23.85
N ASP A 215 -17.16 0.38 -23.94
CA ASP A 215 -18.49 0.98 -24.03
C ASP A 215 -18.82 1.83 -22.78
N THR A 216 -18.41 1.37 -21.59
CA THR A 216 -18.55 2.15 -20.34
C THR A 216 -17.72 3.43 -20.36
N LEU A 217 -16.50 3.37 -20.91
CA LEU A 217 -15.64 4.56 -21.09
C LEU A 217 -16.24 5.55 -22.11
N GLN A 218 -16.86 5.04 -23.17
CA GLN A 218 -17.58 5.86 -24.16
C GLN A 218 -18.80 6.55 -23.53
N MET A 219 -19.58 5.83 -22.72
CA MET A 219 -20.72 6.39 -21.99
C MET A 219 -20.28 7.47 -20.98
N ALA A 220 -19.11 7.30 -20.36
CA ALA A 220 -18.51 8.29 -19.46
C ALA A 220 -17.83 9.47 -20.20
N GLY A 221 -17.87 9.49 -21.54
CA GLY A 221 -17.28 10.53 -22.37
C GLY A 221 -15.75 10.53 -22.40
N ILE A 222 -15.10 9.45 -21.97
CA ILE A 222 -13.64 9.29 -22.01
C ILE A 222 -13.20 8.94 -23.44
N LEU A 223 -13.95 8.05 -24.10
CA LEU A 223 -13.78 7.65 -25.49
C LEU A 223 -14.85 8.28 -26.38
N SER A 224 -14.47 8.64 -27.61
CA SER A 224 -15.44 8.98 -28.66
C SER A 224 -16.02 7.72 -29.30
N GLU A 225 -17.19 7.82 -29.92
CA GLU A 225 -17.77 6.70 -30.69
C GLU A 225 -16.81 6.24 -31.80
N SER A 226 -16.18 7.17 -32.52
CA SER A 226 -15.17 6.83 -33.55
C SER A 226 -13.94 6.13 -32.98
N SER A 227 -13.48 6.55 -31.80
CA SER A 227 -12.38 5.90 -31.07
C SER A 227 -12.73 4.47 -30.71
N LEU A 228 -13.93 4.26 -30.15
CA LEU A 228 -14.44 2.95 -29.76
C LEU A 228 -14.51 1.99 -30.96
N GLN A 229 -15.04 2.45 -32.10
CA GLN A 229 -15.09 1.62 -33.32
C GLN A 229 -13.70 1.28 -33.86
N THR A 230 -12.76 2.21 -33.77
CA THR A 230 -11.36 1.98 -34.17
C THR A 230 -10.72 0.90 -33.28
N LEU A 231 -10.90 0.97 -31.96
CA LEU A 231 -10.40 -0.01 -31.00
C LEU A 231 -11.05 -1.39 -31.20
N LYS A 232 -12.36 -1.45 -31.46
CA LYS A 232 -13.06 -2.72 -31.76
C LYS A 232 -12.49 -3.43 -32.99
N GLN A 233 -11.95 -2.68 -33.95
CA GLN A 233 -11.35 -3.20 -35.18
C GLN A 233 -9.84 -3.49 -35.07
N SER A 234 -9.16 -3.01 -34.02
CA SER A 234 -7.70 -3.14 -33.87
C SER A 234 -7.25 -4.45 -33.20
N TYR A 235 -8.18 -5.25 -32.68
CA TYR A 235 -7.86 -6.53 -32.04
C TYR A 235 -7.09 -7.46 -32.96
N LYS A 236 -5.95 -7.92 -32.48
CA LYS A 236 -5.20 -9.03 -33.08
C LYS A 236 -5.70 -10.35 -32.51
N PRO A 237 -5.63 -11.46 -33.28
CA PRO A 237 -6.04 -12.77 -32.79
C PRO A 237 -5.36 -13.11 -31.46
N TYR A 238 -6.17 -13.41 -30.44
CA TYR A 238 -5.69 -13.80 -29.11
C TYR A 238 -4.76 -12.78 -28.45
N THR A 239 -5.07 -11.51 -28.63
CA THR A 239 -4.41 -10.41 -27.93
C THR A 239 -5.50 -9.47 -27.45
N LEU A 240 -5.48 -9.10 -26.18
CA LEU A 240 -6.29 -7.99 -25.65
C LEU A 240 -5.52 -6.70 -25.85
N LEU A 241 -6.24 -5.58 -25.93
CA LEU A 241 -5.61 -4.27 -25.99
C LEU A 241 -4.99 -3.92 -24.64
N GLU A 242 -3.77 -3.39 -24.64
CA GLU A 242 -3.15 -2.87 -23.42
C GLU A 242 -3.86 -1.56 -22.99
N PRO A 243 -3.85 -1.22 -21.68
CA PRO A 243 -4.43 0.05 -21.21
C PRO A 243 -3.93 1.27 -21.99
N SER A 244 -2.63 1.36 -22.27
CA SER A 244 -2.05 2.45 -23.05
C SER A 244 -2.57 2.49 -24.49
N GLU A 245 -2.81 1.34 -25.13
CA GLU A 245 -3.41 1.29 -26.47
C GLU A 245 -4.83 1.84 -26.48
N ILE A 246 -5.57 1.69 -25.37
CA ILE A 246 -6.90 2.29 -25.22
C ILE A 246 -6.76 3.80 -24.93
N LEU A 247 -5.79 4.19 -24.10
CA LEU A 247 -5.59 5.58 -23.68
C LEU A 247 -5.15 6.51 -24.82
N THR A 248 -4.43 6.03 -25.84
CA THR A 248 -4.10 6.83 -27.03
C THR A 248 -5.33 7.35 -27.78
N HIS A 249 -6.50 6.76 -27.54
CA HIS A 249 -7.77 7.14 -28.14
C HIS A 249 -8.69 7.96 -27.22
N CYS A 250 -8.27 8.25 -25.99
CA CYS A 250 -8.99 9.06 -25.02
C CYS A 250 -8.73 10.55 -25.23
N GLN A 251 -9.76 11.39 -25.05
CA GLN A 251 -9.67 12.82 -25.39
C GLN A 251 -8.72 13.64 -24.50
N ARG A 252 -8.55 13.23 -23.24
CA ARG A 252 -7.72 13.95 -22.24
C ARG A 252 -6.62 13.06 -21.71
N ALA A 253 -5.97 12.32 -22.60
CA ALA A 253 -4.88 11.43 -22.25
C ALA A 253 -3.69 11.57 -23.20
N PHE A 254 -2.51 11.21 -22.71
CA PHE A 254 -1.37 10.87 -23.56
C PHE A 254 -0.64 9.65 -23.00
N VAL A 255 0.13 8.99 -23.86
CA VAL A 255 0.94 7.84 -23.50
C VAL A 255 2.40 8.19 -23.73
N LEU A 256 3.22 7.90 -22.73
CA LEU A 256 4.65 8.11 -22.72
C LEU A 256 5.37 6.76 -22.79
N ASP A 257 6.31 6.61 -23.71
CA ASP A 257 7.31 5.53 -23.68
C ASP A 257 8.51 5.99 -22.85
N PHE A 258 8.79 5.33 -21.73
CA PHE A 258 9.87 5.77 -20.84
C PHE A 258 11.26 5.66 -21.48
N LYS A 259 11.41 4.85 -22.54
CA LYS A 259 12.69 4.77 -23.29
C LYS A 259 13.04 6.08 -23.97
N THR A 260 12.09 7.00 -24.08
CA THR A 260 12.29 8.34 -24.64
C THR A 260 12.73 9.37 -23.60
N LEU A 261 12.74 8.99 -22.32
CA LEU A 261 13.14 9.88 -21.23
C LEU A 261 14.68 9.93 -21.07
N PRO A 262 15.22 11.07 -20.61
CA PRO A 262 16.60 11.20 -20.18
C PRO A 262 16.98 10.20 -19.09
N GLU A 263 18.26 9.83 -19.03
CA GLU A 263 18.79 8.99 -17.95
C GLU A 263 18.81 9.69 -16.58
N ASP A 264 18.87 11.02 -16.55
CA ASP A 264 18.79 11.76 -15.29
C ASP A 264 17.34 11.83 -14.79
N ASN A 265 17.08 11.31 -13.59
CA ASN A 265 15.73 11.19 -13.04
C ASN A 265 15.02 12.54 -12.89
N LEU A 266 15.74 13.60 -12.52
CA LEU A 266 15.14 14.93 -12.38
C LEU A 266 14.78 15.49 -13.77
N GLN A 267 15.66 15.37 -14.75
CA GLN A 267 15.35 15.78 -16.13
C GLN A 267 14.20 14.97 -16.72
N ALA A 268 14.15 13.66 -16.48
CA ALA A 268 13.03 12.81 -16.87
C ALA A 268 11.72 13.31 -16.25
N LEU A 269 11.68 13.56 -14.94
CA LEU A 269 10.51 14.09 -14.25
C LEU A 269 10.06 15.45 -14.82
N LEU A 270 10.99 16.37 -15.03
CA LEU A 270 10.71 17.69 -15.61
C LEU A 270 10.18 17.60 -17.05
N GLN A 271 10.67 16.64 -17.83
CA GLN A 271 10.14 16.36 -19.17
C GLN A 271 8.71 15.83 -19.12
N VAL A 272 8.38 14.96 -18.16
CA VAL A 272 6.99 14.50 -17.98
C VAL A 272 6.05 15.65 -17.60
N TYR A 273 6.45 16.54 -16.68
CA TYR A 273 5.65 17.74 -16.38
C TYR A 273 5.46 18.65 -17.60
N THR A 274 6.50 18.77 -18.44
CA THR A 274 6.42 19.53 -19.70
C THR A 274 5.40 18.89 -20.64
N MET A 275 5.41 17.57 -20.79
CA MET A 275 4.42 16.84 -21.60
C MET A 275 3.00 16.95 -21.03
N ILE A 276 2.82 16.93 -19.71
CA ILE A 276 1.53 17.15 -19.06
C ILE A 276 1.01 18.56 -19.41
N ARG A 277 1.85 19.59 -19.30
CA ARG A 277 1.49 20.96 -19.70
C ARG A 277 1.08 21.02 -21.17
N GLU A 278 1.88 20.46 -22.06
CA GLU A 278 1.66 20.55 -23.51
C GLU A 278 0.45 19.76 -23.99
N SER A 279 0.18 18.59 -23.39
CA SER A 279 -0.83 17.65 -23.87
C SER A 279 -2.15 17.75 -23.13
N LEU A 280 -2.13 18.05 -21.83
CA LEU A 280 -3.31 17.94 -20.96
C LEU A 280 -3.72 19.27 -20.32
N LEU A 281 -2.76 20.08 -19.89
CA LEU A 281 -3.02 21.22 -19.02
C LEU A 281 -2.17 22.46 -19.39
N PRO A 282 -2.44 23.13 -20.53
CA PRO A 282 -1.62 24.25 -21.00
C PRO A 282 -1.51 25.43 -20.02
N GLU A 283 -2.48 25.59 -19.13
CA GLU A 283 -2.49 26.61 -18.07
C GLU A 283 -1.58 26.29 -16.87
N PHE A 284 -1.04 25.06 -16.80
CA PHE A 284 -0.05 24.64 -15.80
C PHE A 284 1.34 25.15 -16.19
N ASP A 285 1.49 26.47 -16.23
CA ASP A 285 2.76 27.13 -16.54
C ASP A 285 3.69 27.12 -15.32
N PHE A 286 4.42 26.02 -15.18
CA PHE A 286 5.31 25.78 -14.05
C PHE A 286 6.75 26.24 -14.34
N THR A 287 7.43 26.69 -13.29
CA THR A 287 8.87 26.93 -13.27
C THR A 287 9.49 26.13 -12.13
N TYR A 288 10.41 25.23 -12.46
CA TYR A 288 11.20 24.50 -11.45
C TYR A 288 12.00 25.47 -10.59
N GLN A 289 11.90 25.33 -9.27
CA GLN A 289 12.67 26.12 -8.31
C GLN A 289 13.86 25.34 -7.80
N LYS A 290 13.60 24.21 -7.14
CA LYS A 290 14.63 23.39 -6.49
C LYS A 290 14.11 22.01 -6.11
N THR A 291 15.05 21.13 -5.82
CA THR A 291 14.84 19.95 -4.96
C THR A 291 15.57 20.19 -3.63
N PHE A 292 14.97 19.82 -2.52
CA PHE A 292 15.56 19.99 -1.19
C PHE A 292 15.21 18.83 -0.27
N ASP A 293 16.07 18.59 0.71
CA ASP A 293 15.92 17.52 1.68
C ASP A 293 15.42 18.13 3.01
N GLU A 294 14.37 17.57 3.60
CA GLU A 294 14.00 17.84 5.00
C GLU A 294 14.23 16.58 5.84
N THR A 295 14.82 16.77 7.01
CA THR A 295 15.03 15.70 7.99
C THR A 295 13.88 15.72 8.99
N PHE A 296 13.25 14.58 9.14
CA PHE A 296 12.16 14.34 10.07
C PHE A 296 12.67 13.43 11.17
N LYS A 297 12.11 13.60 12.36
CA LYS A 297 12.30 12.63 13.43
C LYS A 297 11.31 11.49 13.25
N ASP A 298 11.81 10.27 13.37
CA ASP A 298 10.98 9.10 13.51
C ASP A 298 10.60 8.96 14.99
N GLU A 299 9.41 9.43 15.34
CA GLU A 299 8.89 9.32 16.71
C GLU A 299 8.51 7.88 17.06
N GLU A 300 8.22 7.02 16.07
CA GLU A 300 7.80 5.64 16.27
C GLU A 300 9.00 4.70 16.50
N TYR A 301 10.08 4.88 15.73
CA TYR A 301 11.24 4.00 15.76
C TYR A 301 12.49 4.60 16.40
N GLY A 302 12.44 5.88 16.79
CA GLY A 302 13.59 6.60 17.33
C GLY A 302 14.66 6.79 16.26
N GLY A 303 14.73 7.98 15.66
CA GLY A 303 15.75 8.27 14.66
C GLY A 303 15.46 9.52 13.85
N GLU A 304 16.27 9.73 12.82
CA GLU A 304 16.05 10.77 11.83
C GLU A 304 16.00 10.13 10.44
N TYR A 305 14.94 10.41 9.67
CA TYR A 305 14.88 10.05 8.26
C TYR A 305 14.82 11.32 7.42
N THR A 306 15.38 11.26 6.22
CA THR A 306 15.38 12.40 5.29
C THR A 306 14.44 12.12 4.13
N GLN A 307 13.57 13.07 3.82
CA GLN A 307 12.74 13.03 2.62
C GLN A 307 13.16 14.14 1.66
N THR A 308 13.18 13.81 0.36
CA THR A 308 13.43 14.80 -0.69
C THR A 308 12.11 15.35 -1.22
N PHE A 309 12.08 16.66 -1.43
CA PHE A 309 10.95 17.40 -1.96
C PHE A 309 11.30 18.07 -3.29
N LEU A 310 10.28 18.25 -4.12
CA LEU A 310 10.32 19.04 -5.35
C LEU A 310 9.48 20.29 -5.17
N GLU A 311 10.02 21.45 -5.56
CA GLU A 311 9.29 22.73 -5.54
C GLU A 311 9.19 23.34 -6.93
N PHE A 312 7.96 23.69 -7.30
CA PHE A 312 7.61 24.45 -8.50
C PHE A 312 6.93 25.76 -8.12
N THR A 313 7.02 26.74 -9.01
CA THR A 313 6.13 27.89 -9.02
C THR A 313 5.20 27.79 -10.22
N VAL A 314 3.89 27.83 -10.01
CA VAL A 314 2.87 27.85 -11.06
C VAL A 314 2.05 29.12 -10.88
N ASN A 315 2.03 30.00 -11.89
CA ASN A 315 1.28 31.27 -11.83
C ASN A 315 1.55 32.11 -10.55
N LYS A 316 2.80 32.16 -10.08
CA LYS A 316 3.28 32.82 -8.83
C LYS A 316 2.94 32.11 -7.52
N THR A 317 2.26 30.97 -7.55
CA THR A 317 2.01 30.15 -6.36
C THR A 317 3.07 29.07 -6.25
N SER A 318 3.65 28.88 -5.07
CA SER A 318 4.58 27.77 -4.81
C SER A 318 3.81 26.48 -4.52
N TYR A 319 4.25 25.40 -5.16
CA TYR A 319 3.75 24.05 -4.99
C TYR A 319 4.91 23.14 -4.62
N GLN A 320 4.68 22.25 -3.66
CA GLN A 320 5.68 21.31 -3.17
C GLN A 320 5.09 19.91 -3.14
N GLN A 321 5.91 18.91 -3.46
CA GLN A 321 5.55 17.51 -3.25
C GLN A 321 6.74 16.74 -2.72
N ARG A 322 6.44 15.69 -1.95
CA ARG A 322 7.41 14.67 -1.57
C ARG A 322 7.75 13.80 -2.79
N LEU A 323 9.03 13.49 -2.98
CA LEU A 323 9.47 12.50 -3.94
C LEU A 323 9.62 11.14 -3.24
N SER A 324 9.09 10.09 -3.88
CA SER A 324 9.27 8.71 -3.41
C SER A 324 10.68 8.15 -3.63
N PHE A 325 11.59 8.95 -4.20
CA PHE A 325 12.96 8.58 -4.52
C PHE A 325 13.91 9.77 -4.26
N THR A 326 15.18 9.47 -3.99
CA THR A 326 16.22 10.49 -3.94
C THR A 326 16.80 10.71 -5.36
N PRO A 327 16.77 11.94 -5.91
CA PRO A 327 17.27 12.23 -7.26
C PRO A 327 18.75 11.87 -7.50
N LYS A 328 19.54 11.75 -6.42
CA LYS A 328 20.97 11.42 -6.44
C LYS A 328 21.27 9.93 -6.67
N MET A 329 20.26 9.05 -6.69
CA MET A 329 20.48 7.64 -7.02
C MET A 329 20.70 7.49 -8.53
N ALA A 330 21.96 7.25 -8.93
CA ALA A 330 22.29 6.86 -10.30
C ALA A 330 21.54 5.56 -10.67
N LEU A 331 21.02 5.49 -11.90
CA LEU A 331 20.42 4.29 -12.52
C LEU A 331 21.46 3.18 -12.70
N HIS A 332 21.98 2.61 -11.60
CA HIS A 332 22.91 1.49 -11.63
C HIS A 332 22.23 0.13 -11.45
N ARG A 333 20.89 0.09 -11.38
CA ARG A 333 20.10 -1.15 -11.46
C ARG A 333 19.36 -1.16 -12.79
N SER A 334 19.14 -2.36 -13.37
CA SER A 334 18.45 -2.56 -14.65
C SER A 334 17.31 -1.54 -14.82
N VAL A 335 17.46 -0.69 -15.84
CA VAL A 335 16.68 0.54 -16.12
C VAL A 335 15.17 0.35 -15.97
N ASP A 336 14.69 -0.87 -16.14
CA ASP A 336 13.28 -1.23 -16.09
C ASP A 336 12.62 -1.05 -14.70
N TYR A 337 13.32 -1.31 -13.58
CA TYR A 337 12.65 -1.38 -12.26
C TYR A 337 12.52 -0.04 -11.52
N ILE A 338 13.52 0.85 -11.63
CA ILE A 338 13.54 2.11 -10.86
C ILE A 338 12.61 3.16 -11.47
N VAL A 339 12.46 3.17 -12.80
CA VAL A 339 11.73 4.22 -13.51
C VAL A 339 10.22 4.20 -13.21
N ILE A 340 9.64 3.03 -12.95
CA ILE A 340 8.20 2.91 -12.66
C ILE A 340 7.83 3.36 -11.25
N ASP A 341 8.66 3.07 -10.24
CA ASP A 341 8.29 3.36 -8.85
C ASP A 341 8.19 4.87 -8.57
N TRP A 342 8.96 5.70 -9.28
CA TRP A 342 8.80 7.15 -9.20
C TRP A 342 7.77 7.74 -10.16
N LEU A 343 7.24 6.99 -11.12
CA LEU A 343 6.19 7.49 -12.02
C LEU A 343 4.76 7.16 -11.53
N GLN A 344 4.62 6.67 -10.31
CA GLN A 344 3.31 6.37 -9.72
C GLN A 344 2.50 7.65 -9.42
N SER A 345 1.19 7.50 -9.18
CA SER A 345 0.23 8.61 -9.04
C SER A 345 0.62 9.68 -8.01
N GLY A 346 1.34 9.32 -6.94
CA GLY A 346 1.83 10.26 -5.93
C GLY A 346 2.89 11.25 -6.43
N SER A 347 3.59 10.93 -7.52
CA SER A 347 4.72 11.73 -8.03
C SER A 347 4.32 12.94 -8.86
N PHE A 348 3.02 13.12 -9.10
CA PHE A 348 2.48 14.27 -9.83
C PHE A 348 1.45 15.04 -8.99
N GLN A 349 1.53 14.92 -7.66
CA GLN A 349 0.62 15.57 -6.73
C GLN A 349 0.53 17.09 -6.96
N ILE A 350 1.63 17.75 -7.32
CA ILE A 350 1.60 19.19 -7.66
C ILE A 350 0.54 19.53 -8.73
N VAL A 351 0.34 18.66 -9.75
CA VAL A 351 -0.68 18.90 -10.78
C VAL A 351 -2.07 18.83 -10.16
N ASN A 352 -2.31 17.84 -9.30
CA ASN A 352 -3.59 17.68 -8.60
C ASN A 352 -3.84 18.80 -7.59
N ASP A 353 -2.82 19.28 -6.87
CA ASP A 353 -2.94 20.44 -6.00
C ASP A 353 -3.33 21.69 -6.78
N PHE A 354 -2.69 21.92 -7.94
CA PHE A 354 -3.02 23.03 -8.82
C PHE A 354 -4.46 22.94 -9.34
N LEU A 355 -4.92 21.76 -9.75
CA LEU A 355 -6.30 21.53 -10.18
C LEU A 355 -7.29 21.74 -9.02
N THR A 356 -6.96 21.30 -7.82
CA THR A 356 -7.78 21.43 -6.60
C THR A 356 -7.90 22.90 -6.16
N ASP A 357 -6.81 23.67 -6.21
CA ASP A 357 -6.81 25.11 -5.91
C ASP A 357 -7.73 25.90 -6.85
N ARG A 358 -7.89 25.42 -8.08
CA ARG A 358 -8.79 25.99 -9.09
C ARG A 358 -10.21 25.43 -9.03
N SER A 359 -10.51 24.59 -8.04
CA SER A 359 -11.78 23.87 -7.89
C SER A 359 -12.16 23.11 -9.16
N SER A 360 -11.16 22.60 -9.89
CA SER A 360 -11.39 21.74 -11.04
C SER A 360 -12.06 20.45 -10.59
N SER A 361 -13.02 19.96 -11.38
CA SER A 361 -13.59 18.62 -11.18
C SER A 361 -12.66 17.51 -11.67
N LEU A 362 -11.55 17.86 -12.33
CA LEU A 362 -10.61 16.91 -12.92
C LEU A 362 -9.41 16.66 -12.02
N ARG A 363 -8.88 15.45 -12.10
CA ARG A 363 -7.62 15.03 -11.48
C ARG A 363 -6.79 14.24 -12.50
N LEU A 364 -5.48 14.38 -12.40
CA LEU A 364 -4.50 13.62 -13.15
C LEU A 364 -4.35 12.23 -12.52
N PHE A 365 -4.52 11.22 -13.36
CA PHE A 365 -4.26 9.83 -13.03
C PHE A 365 -3.16 9.29 -13.92
N VAL A 366 -2.38 8.38 -13.35
CA VAL A 366 -1.35 7.64 -14.05
C VAL A 366 -1.81 6.19 -14.17
N ILE A 367 -1.76 5.65 -15.38
CA ILE A 367 -2.22 4.31 -15.72
C ILE A 367 -1.03 3.57 -16.33
N ASP A 368 -0.68 2.44 -15.75
CA ASP A 368 0.43 1.60 -16.20
C ASP A 368 -0.10 0.39 -16.98
N ASP A 369 0.66 -0.05 -17.98
CA ASP A 369 0.45 -1.26 -18.76
C ASP A 369 0.82 -2.54 -17.99
N LYS A 370 0.89 -2.52 -16.65
CA LYS A 370 1.31 -3.69 -15.86
C LYS A 370 0.47 -4.92 -16.22
N ASP A 371 1.09 -5.84 -16.94
CA ASP A 371 0.66 -7.22 -16.95
C ASP A 371 1.19 -7.87 -15.67
N ARG A 372 0.33 -7.89 -14.63
CA ARG A 372 0.64 -8.50 -13.32
C ARG A 372 1.04 -9.97 -13.45
N LEU A 373 0.69 -10.66 -14.54
CA LEU A 373 1.05 -12.05 -14.78
C LEU A 373 2.41 -12.21 -15.46
N GLN A 374 2.89 -11.20 -16.18
CA GLN A 374 4.12 -11.34 -16.99
C GLN A 374 5.41 -10.92 -16.29
N LEU A 375 5.36 -10.33 -15.08
CA LEU A 375 6.53 -9.68 -14.44
C LEU A 375 7.27 -8.72 -15.40
N LYS A 376 6.62 -8.33 -16.50
CA LYS A 376 7.13 -7.40 -17.48
C LYS A 376 6.60 -6.04 -17.12
N ILE A 377 7.56 -5.20 -16.78
CA ILE A 377 7.39 -3.77 -16.67
C ILE A 377 7.01 -3.29 -18.07
N GLY A 378 5.77 -2.82 -18.23
CA GLY A 378 5.31 -2.24 -19.50
C GLY A 378 6.17 -1.03 -19.81
N THR A 379 6.59 -0.85 -21.07
CA THR A 379 7.49 0.26 -21.42
C THR A 379 6.80 1.60 -21.54
N ARG A 380 5.47 1.61 -21.32
CA ARG A 380 4.59 2.73 -21.57
C ARG A 380 3.76 3.03 -20.34
N ILE A 381 3.51 4.31 -20.15
CA ILE A 381 2.67 4.82 -19.07
C ILE A 381 1.70 5.86 -19.63
N GLY A 382 0.44 5.75 -19.26
CA GLY A 382 -0.61 6.66 -19.65
C GLY A 382 -0.88 7.72 -18.58
N PHE A 383 -1.11 8.94 -19.01
CA PHE A 383 -1.56 10.04 -18.17
C PHE A 383 -2.93 10.48 -18.65
N ILE A 384 -3.90 10.64 -17.75
CA ILE A 384 -5.26 11.04 -18.11
C ILE A 384 -5.87 12.00 -17.09
N LEU A 385 -6.59 13.03 -17.57
CA LEU A 385 -7.42 13.88 -16.72
C LEU A 385 -8.87 13.38 -16.68
N MET A 386 -9.34 13.05 -15.48
CA MET A 386 -10.68 12.50 -15.25
C MET A 386 -11.40 13.17 -14.10
N ASP A 387 -12.73 13.25 -14.20
CA ASP A 387 -13.60 13.56 -13.06
C ASP A 387 -13.99 12.30 -12.27
N SER A 388 -14.68 12.49 -11.15
CA SER A 388 -15.06 11.38 -10.27
C SER A 388 -15.99 10.35 -10.91
N ILE A 389 -16.82 10.74 -11.90
CA ILE A 389 -17.69 9.82 -12.64
C ILE A 389 -16.84 8.97 -13.57
N GLN A 390 -15.92 9.61 -14.28
CA GLN A 390 -15.01 8.97 -15.22
C GLN A 390 -14.05 8.01 -14.54
N VAL A 391 -13.53 8.34 -13.35
CA VAL A 391 -12.66 7.43 -12.61
C VAL A 391 -13.40 6.17 -12.18
N ARG A 392 -14.66 6.28 -11.71
CA ARG A 392 -15.49 5.11 -11.38
C ARG A 392 -15.77 4.23 -12.61
N ALA A 393 -15.97 4.86 -13.77
CA ALA A 393 -16.12 4.14 -15.04
C ALA A 393 -14.82 3.41 -15.42
N LEU A 394 -13.66 4.06 -15.25
CA LEU A 394 -12.36 3.48 -15.53
C LEU A 394 -12.00 2.36 -14.55
N GLU A 395 -12.28 2.50 -13.26
CA GLU A 395 -12.11 1.44 -12.26
C GLU A 395 -12.89 0.19 -12.67
N LYS A 396 -14.17 0.35 -13.01
CA LYS A 396 -15.00 -0.77 -13.43
C LYS A 396 -14.43 -1.46 -14.68
N ALA A 397 -13.80 -0.67 -15.56
CA ALA A 397 -13.14 -1.15 -16.76
C ALA A 397 -11.78 -1.81 -16.50
N PHE A 398 -11.02 -1.32 -15.51
CA PHE A 398 -9.65 -1.73 -15.21
C PHE A 398 -9.39 -1.73 -13.68
N PRO A 399 -9.99 -2.66 -12.93
CA PRO A 399 -9.95 -2.66 -11.46
C PRO A 399 -8.54 -2.86 -10.87
N MET A 400 -7.55 -3.23 -11.69
CA MET A 400 -6.16 -3.46 -11.28
C MET A 400 -5.15 -2.41 -11.77
N SER A 401 -5.56 -1.49 -12.65
CA SER A 401 -4.65 -0.53 -13.32
C SER A 401 -4.56 0.81 -12.61
N ILE A 402 -5.56 1.15 -11.79
CA ILE A 402 -5.55 2.32 -10.92
C ILE A 402 -5.06 1.82 -9.55
N GLY A 403 -3.82 2.12 -9.18
CA GLY A 403 -3.17 1.62 -7.96
C GLY A 403 -3.73 2.17 -6.64
N LEU A 404 -5.04 2.39 -6.53
CA LEU A 404 -5.69 2.95 -5.34
C LEU A 404 -6.86 2.03 -4.92
N PRO A 405 -7.07 1.78 -3.61
CA PRO A 405 -8.33 1.25 -3.09
C PRO A 405 -9.38 2.37 -3.04
N ILE A 406 -10.50 2.22 -3.75
CA ILE A 406 -11.13 3.34 -4.46
C ILE A 406 -12.26 4.04 -3.68
N ASP A 407 -13.03 3.35 -2.84
CA ASP A 407 -14.23 3.99 -2.29
C ASP A 407 -13.95 5.13 -1.29
N HIS A 408 -12.94 4.98 -0.42
CA HIS A 408 -12.53 6.07 0.48
C HIS A 408 -11.54 7.06 -0.15
N ALA A 409 -10.70 6.60 -1.09
CA ALA A 409 -9.70 7.45 -1.74
C ALA A 409 -10.32 8.42 -2.77
N LEU A 410 -11.39 8.04 -3.48
CA LEU A 410 -12.00 8.96 -4.45
C LEU A 410 -12.72 10.13 -3.78
N THR A 411 -13.36 9.90 -2.64
CA THR A 411 -14.03 10.98 -1.92
C THR A 411 -13.03 12.04 -1.47
N THR A 412 -11.83 11.65 -1.05
CA THR A 412 -10.80 12.58 -0.59
C THR A 412 -10.05 13.24 -1.75
N ILE A 413 -9.73 12.51 -2.82
CA ILE A 413 -8.97 13.06 -3.98
C ILE A 413 -9.74 14.18 -4.70
N PHE A 414 -11.08 14.08 -4.77
CA PHE A 414 -11.94 15.09 -5.39
C PHE A 414 -12.49 16.11 -4.40
N ASP A 415 -12.15 16.01 -3.10
CA ASP A 415 -12.54 17.01 -2.11
C ASP A 415 -11.67 18.27 -2.28
N ASN A 416 -12.33 19.41 -2.51
CA ASN A 416 -11.67 20.71 -2.62
C ASN A 416 -11.71 21.50 -1.30
N THR A 417 -12.26 20.93 -0.23
CA THR A 417 -12.44 21.61 1.07
C THR A 417 -11.10 22.04 1.68
N TYR A 418 -10.07 21.22 1.52
CA TYR A 418 -8.74 21.41 2.11
C TYR A 418 -7.71 21.91 1.10
N ASN A 419 -8.14 22.59 0.04
CA ASN A 419 -7.24 23.28 -0.89
C ASN A 419 -6.66 24.57 -0.26
N ARG A 420 -5.72 25.26 -0.93
CA ARG A 420 -5.08 26.45 -0.34
C ARG A 420 -6.09 27.53 0.05
N PRO A 421 -7.08 27.91 -0.78
CA PRO A 421 -8.13 28.85 -0.37
C PRO A 421 -8.93 28.38 0.86
N GLY A 422 -9.31 27.10 0.90
CA GLY A 422 -10.06 26.49 2.00
C GLY A 422 -9.27 26.51 3.31
N LEU A 423 -8.03 26.02 3.29
CA LEU A 423 -7.12 26.05 4.43
C LEU A 423 -6.87 27.48 4.92
N THR A 424 -6.62 28.42 4.00
CA THR A 424 -6.44 29.84 4.34
C THR A 424 -7.65 30.39 5.09
N LYS A 425 -8.86 30.08 4.60
CA LYS A 425 -10.10 30.52 5.23
C LYS A 425 -10.31 29.88 6.61
N MET A 426 -10.01 28.59 6.78
CA MET A 426 -10.14 27.91 8.06
C MET A 426 -9.15 28.45 9.10
N ILE A 427 -7.90 28.71 8.70
CA ILE A 427 -6.91 29.33 9.59
C ILE A 427 -7.36 30.74 9.99
N GLN A 428 -7.84 31.54 9.04
CA GLN A 428 -8.41 32.87 9.34
C GLN A 428 -9.66 32.81 10.23
N GLU A 429 -10.48 31.76 10.12
CA GLU A 429 -11.60 31.52 11.02
C GLU A 429 -11.09 31.28 12.44
N TYR A 430 -10.10 30.41 12.63
CA TYR A 430 -9.46 30.16 13.93
C TYR A 430 -8.78 31.41 14.51
N GLU A 431 -8.19 32.27 13.67
CA GLU A 431 -7.69 33.59 14.08
C GLU A 431 -8.83 34.48 14.59
N SER A 432 -9.95 34.54 13.86
CA SER A 432 -11.07 35.44 14.15
C SER A 432 -11.79 35.11 15.47
N ILE A 433 -11.79 33.84 15.87
CA ILE A 433 -12.34 33.38 17.15
C ILE A 433 -11.27 33.29 18.26
N GLY A 434 -10.03 33.68 17.96
CA GLY A 434 -8.94 33.80 18.93
C GLY A 434 -8.35 32.47 19.41
N ILE A 435 -8.44 31.40 18.63
CA ILE A 435 -7.75 30.13 18.94
C ILE A 435 -6.25 30.27 18.67
N ILE A 436 -5.90 30.93 17.57
CA ILE A 436 -4.52 31.12 17.14
C ILE A 436 -4.19 32.62 16.99
N PRO A 437 -2.91 33.01 17.12
CA PRO A 437 -2.48 34.37 16.81
C PRO A 437 -2.62 34.66 15.31
N THR A 438 -2.73 35.94 14.95
CA THR A 438 -2.76 36.38 13.56
C THR A 438 -1.41 36.10 12.87
N TYR A 439 -1.46 35.37 11.76
CA TYR A 439 -0.32 35.11 10.90
C TYR A 439 -0.06 36.28 9.95
N SER A 440 1.22 36.52 9.66
CA SER A 440 1.57 37.35 8.50
C SER A 440 1.17 36.62 7.21
N LYS A 441 0.92 37.37 6.13
CA LYS A 441 0.56 36.77 4.83
C LYS A 441 1.60 35.74 4.36
N ASP A 442 2.88 36.02 4.57
CA ASP A 442 3.97 35.14 4.15
C ASP A 442 4.03 33.89 5.02
N SER A 443 3.87 34.03 6.34
CA SER A 443 3.83 32.89 7.27
C SER A 443 2.64 31.98 7.00
N LEU A 444 1.47 32.56 6.70
CA LEU A 444 0.27 31.81 6.32
C LEU A 444 0.47 31.05 5.01
N ALA A 445 1.07 31.69 4.00
CA ALA A 445 1.36 31.04 2.72
C ALA A 445 2.33 29.86 2.87
N ILE A 446 3.36 29.99 3.71
CA ILE A 446 4.31 28.91 4.01
C ILE A 446 3.58 27.75 4.71
N LEU A 447 2.79 28.04 5.75
CA LEU A 447 2.04 27.03 6.49
C LEU A 447 1.05 26.28 5.60
N VAL A 448 0.26 26.99 4.80
CA VAL A 448 -0.70 26.40 3.86
C VAL A 448 0.00 25.56 2.80
N THR A 449 1.17 26.01 2.31
CA THR A 449 1.96 25.23 1.35
C THR A 449 2.42 23.90 1.94
N LYS A 450 2.85 23.92 3.22
CA LYS A 450 3.23 22.70 3.95
C LYS A 450 2.03 21.77 4.17
N MET A 451 0.89 22.30 4.61
CA MET A 451 -0.33 21.52 4.83
C MET A 451 -0.83 20.82 3.55
N VAL A 452 -0.82 21.51 2.41
CA VAL A 452 -1.22 20.89 1.13
C VAL A 452 -0.23 19.80 0.71
N ARG A 453 1.08 20.08 0.80
CA ARG A 453 2.16 19.11 0.49
C ARG A 453 2.01 17.83 1.31
N ASP A 454 1.64 17.96 2.58
CA ASP A 454 1.52 16.85 3.51
C ASP A 454 0.10 16.23 3.51
N ASN A 455 -0.76 16.60 2.55
CA ASN A 455 -2.12 16.10 2.32
C ASN A 455 -3.05 16.22 3.55
N VAL A 456 -2.99 17.35 4.26
CA VAL A 456 -3.93 17.68 5.35
C VAL A 456 -5.37 17.59 4.83
N SER A 457 -6.19 16.75 5.48
CA SER A 457 -7.53 16.40 4.96
C SER A 457 -8.63 16.43 6.02
N THR A 458 -8.31 16.84 7.25
CA THR A 458 -9.30 17.01 8.31
C THR A 458 -9.06 18.31 9.08
N LYS A 459 -10.09 18.83 9.74
CA LYS A 459 -9.97 19.99 10.64
C LYS A 459 -9.06 19.70 11.85
N GLU A 460 -9.03 18.45 12.30
CA GLU A 460 -8.09 18.00 13.34
C GLU A 460 -6.65 18.14 12.86
N ASP A 461 -6.34 17.62 11.66
CA ASP A 461 -5.00 17.74 11.06
C ASP A 461 -4.58 19.21 10.96
N ILE A 462 -5.48 20.10 10.54
CA ILE A 462 -5.18 21.55 10.48
C ILE A 462 -4.74 22.06 11.85
N LEU A 463 -5.48 21.72 12.92
CA LEU A 463 -5.16 22.15 14.28
C LEU A 463 -3.82 21.56 14.76
N THR A 464 -3.51 20.33 14.39
CA THR A 464 -2.23 19.67 14.70
C THR A 464 -1.03 20.32 14.00
N TYR A 465 -1.22 20.85 12.80
CA TYR A 465 -0.17 21.60 12.10
C TYR A 465 0.10 22.99 12.71
N LEU A 466 -0.81 23.50 13.54
CA LEU A 466 -0.66 24.79 14.20
C LEU A 466 0.16 24.64 15.48
N PRO A 467 1.23 25.44 15.65
CA PRO A 467 2.12 25.33 16.79
C PRO A 467 1.37 25.63 18.10
N ASN A 468 1.53 24.75 19.08
CA ASN A 468 1.07 24.94 20.46
C ASN A 468 -0.46 25.05 20.61
N ILE A 469 -1.21 24.43 19.70
CA ILE A 469 -2.68 24.42 19.73
C ILE A 469 -3.22 23.10 20.26
N VAL A 470 -2.61 21.99 19.86
CA VAL A 470 -3.01 20.64 20.23
C VAL A 470 -1.97 20.02 21.16
N ALA A 471 -2.43 19.43 22.27
CA ALA A 471 -1.63 18.55 23.10
C ALA A 471 -1.92 17.10 22.68
N HIS A 472 -0.90 16.43 22.18
CA HIS A 472 -0.97 15.05 21.74
C HIS A 472 -0.89 14.08 22.91
N THR A 473 -1.67 13.00 22.82
CA THR A 473 -1.47 11.80 23.64
C THR A 473 -0.93 10.67 22.77
N ASP A 474 0.27 10.85 22.20
CA ASP A 474 0.87 9.73 21.50
C ASP A 474 1.42 8.73 22.52
N TYR A 475 0.76 7.58 22.61
CA TYR A 475 1.16 6.45 23.45
C TYR A 475 2.61 6.01 23.16
N HIS A 476 3.06 6.11 21.91
CA HIS A 476 4.39 5.68 21.50
C HIS A 476 5.49 6.63 21.97
N GLU A 477 5.24 7.95 21.98
CA GLU A 477 6.17 8.97 22.50
C GLU A 477 6.52 8.70 23.98
N PHE A 478 5.60 8.09 24.74
CA PHE A 478 5.81 7.80 26.13
C PHE A 478 6.50 6.46 26.41
N ILE A 479 6.47 5.48 25.51
CA ILE A 479 6.79 4.07 25.83
C ILE A 479 8.00 3.51 25.06
N TYR A 480 8.32 4.06 23.89
CA TYR A 480 9.29 3.46 22.98
C TYR A 480 10.71 4.05 23.07
N ASP A 481 11.24 4.19 24.29
CA ASP A 481 12.69 4.29 24.49
C ASP A 481 13.25 2.92 24.95
N GLY A 482 13.04 1.88 24.13
CA GLY A 482 13.82 0.64 24.13
C GLY A 482 13.96 -0.16 25.43
N MET A 483 13.05 -0.07 26.41
CA MET A 483 13.27 -0.68 27.73
C MET A 483 12.16 -1.60 28.23
N GLU A 484 12.60 -2.69 28.87
CA GLU A 484 11.87 -3.49 29.85
C GLU A 484 11.46 -2.68 31.12
N GLU A 485 11.64 -1.35 31.12
CA GLU A 485 11.30 -0.44 32.21
C GLU A 485 10.06 0.40 31.87
N GLU A 486 9.13 0.50 32.82
CA GLU A 486 7.95 1.36 32.70
C GLU A 486 8.36 2.84 32.49
N PRO A 487 7.63 3.58 31.64
CA PRO A 487 7.98 4.94 31.30
C PRO A 487 7.90 5.88 32.51
N LYS A 488 8.93 6.70 32.69
CA LYS A 488 9.05 7.65 33.83
C LYS A 488 8.59 9.03 33.39
N ASN A 489 7.84 9.73 34.25
CA ASN A 489 7.43 11.14 34.10
C ASN A 489 6.37 11.40 33.02
N VAL A 490 5.58 10.40 32.64
CA VAL A 490 4.57 10.51 31.58
C VAL A 490 3.56 11.63 31.90
N TYR A 491 3.11 11.70 33.15
CA TYR A 491 2.13 12.71 33.58
C TYR A 491 2.75 14.10 33.58
N GLN A 492 4.01 14.20 34.00
CA GLN A 492 4.72 15.48 34.01
C GLN A 492 4.88 16.03 32.58
N THR A 493 5.30 15.20 31.63
CA THR A 493 5.43 15.60 30.22
C THR A 493 4.09 16.06 29.65
N PHE A 494 3.02 15.30 29.90
CA PHE A 494 1.71 15.67 29.41
C PHE A 494 1.15 16.95 30.06
N LEU A 495 1.36 17.16 31.37
CA LEU A 495 1.03 18.42 32.04
C LEU A 495 1.77 19.61 31.44
N HIS A 496 3.02 19.42 31.00
CA HIS A 496 3.76 20.47 30.30
C HIS A 496 3.15 20.79 28.93
N HIS A 497 2.70 19.78 28.17
CA HIS A 497 1.96 20.02 26.92
C HIS A 497 0.67 20.80 27.17
N LEU A 498 -0.13 20.41 28.19
CA LEU A 498 -1.34 21.13 28.58
C LEU A 498 -1.08 22.57 29.02
N GLN A 499 -0.03 22.78 29.83
CA GLN A 499 0.39 24.11 30.25
C GLN A 499 0.68 25.00 29.03
N HIS A 500 1.40 24.45 28.05
CA HIS A 500 1.82 25.16 26.85
C HIS A 500 0.64 25.61 25.99
N ILE A 501 -0.29 24.70 25.69
CA ILE A 501 -1.46 25.03 24.86
C ILE A 501 -2.49 25.92 25.58
N SER A 502 -2.45 26.01 26.92
CA SER A 502 -3.38 26.82 27.71
C SER A 502 -3.08 28.32 27.74
N GLN A 503 -1.98 28.75 27.09
CA GLN A 503 -1.53 30.14 27.07
C GLN A 503 -1.36 30.75 28.48
N ASN A 504 -0.79 29.98 29.42
CA ASN A 504 -0.63 30.33 30.84
C ASN A 504 -1.91 30.33 31.68
N SER A 505 -3.06 29.90 31.15
CA SER A 505 -4.26 29.70 31.96
C SER A 505 -4.11 28.51 32.93
N PHE A 506 -3.26 27.54 32.57
CA PHE A 506 -2.89 26.40 33.37
C PHE A 506 -1.38 26.41 33.64
N THR A 507 -0.96 26.79 34.85
CA THR A 507 0.46 26.79 35.26
C THR A 507 0.65 25.92 36.51
N PRO A 508 0.67 24.58 36.33
CA PRO A 508 0.85 23.66 37.45
C PRO A 508 2.24 23.82 38.07
N THR A 509 2.34 23.65 39.39
CA THR A 509 3.59 23.64 40.15
C THR A 509 3.63 22.40 41.03
N ASN A 510 4.79 22.03 41.58
CA ASN A 510 4.93 20.87 42.47
C ASN A 510 4.25 19.60 41.90
N ILE A 511 4.54 19.29 40.63
CA ILE A 511 4.01 18.11 39.96
C ILE A 511 4.56 16.87 40.68
N VAL A 512 3.66 15.96 41.05
CA VAL A 512 3.99 14.72 41.74
C VAL A 512 3.57 13.57 40.84
N GLU A 513 4.47 12.63 40.64
CA GLU A 513 4.20 11.33 40.02
C GLU A 513 4.86 10.27 40.90
N LYS A 514 4.05 9.47 41.58
CA LYS A 514 4.51 8.47 42.55
C LYS A 514 3.92 7.11 42.22
N GLN A 515 4.80 6.17 41.91
CA GLN A 515 4.45 4.77 41.81
C GLN A 515 4.53 4.11 43.20
N THR A 516 3.46 3.44 43.61
CA THR A 516 3.41 2.69 44.87
C THR A 516 3.12 1.22 44.59
N LYS A 517 4.01 0.31 45.00
CA LYS A 517 3.77 -1.14 44.95
C LYS A 517 2.97 -1.57 46.19
N LYS A 518 1.73 -2.03 46.00
CA LYS A 518 0.86 -2.62 47.02
C LYS A 518 0.84 -4.15 46.90
N GLY A 519 1.86 -4.82 47.46
CA GLY A 519 1.97 -6.28 47.43
C GLY A 519 2.63 -6.80 46.16
N ARG A 520 2.57 -8.13 45.91
CA ARG A 520 3.37 -8.78 44.87
C ARG A 520 3.05 -8.32 43.43
N ASN A 521 1.79 -8.00 43.12
CA ASN A 521 1.35 -7.74 41.74
C ASN A 521 0.42 -6.52 41.57
N LYS A 522 0.25 -5.63 42.58
CA LYS A 522 -0.57 -4.42 42.40
C LYS A 522 0.30 -3.18 42.48
N ILE A 523 0.36 -2.46 41.37
CA ILE A 523 0.96 -1.14 41.28
C ILE A 523 -0.20 -0.14 41.36
N SER A 524 -0.02 0.94 42.11
CA SER A 524 -0.92 2.09 42.06
C SER A 524 -0.11 3.34 41.78
N TYR A 525 -0.62 4.18 40.89
CA TYR A 525 -0.02 5.44 40.51
C TYR A 525 -0.75 6.56 41.25
N GLU A 526 -0.01 7.49 41.83
CA GLU A 526 -0.54 8.74 42.37
C GLU A 526 0.09 9.88 41.58
N TYR A 527 -0.75 10.69 40.94
CA TYR A 527 -0.30 11.93 40.31
C TYR A 527 -1.00 13.13 40.93
N GLY A 528 -0.38 14.29 40.80
CA GLY A 528 -0.97 15.53 41.25
C GLY A 528 -0.13 16.75 40.91
N PHE A 529 -0.70 17.91 41.18
CA PHE A 529 -0.06 19.20 40.97
C PHE A 529 -0.70 20.24 41.89
N ASN A 530 0.01 21.35 42.06
CA ASN A 530 -0.51 22.55 42.70
C ASN A 530 -0.90 23.58 41.64
N LEU A 531 -2.08 24.17 41.78
CA LEU A 531 -2.53 25.31 40.98
C LEU A 531 -3.09 26.38 41.93
N ASN A 532 -2.57 27.61 41.83
CA ASN A 532 -2.94 28.74 42.69
C ASN A 532 -2.96 28.42 44.20
N GLY A 533 -1.96 27.65 44.67
CA GLY A 533 -1.81 27.28 46.08
C GLY A 533 -2.71 26.14 46.57
N LYS A 534 -3.57 25.58 45.71
CA LYS A 534 -4.37 24.38 46.00
C LYS A 534 -3.73 23.14 45.37
N THR A 535 -3.74 22.03 46.10
CA THR A 535 -3.23 20.73 45.65
C THR A 535 -4.35 19.88 45.08
N TYR A 536 -4.11 19.31 43.90
CA TYR A 536 -5.00 18.38 43.20
C TYR A 536 -4.25 17.06 43.02
N THR A 537 -4.85 15.95 43.45
CA THR A 537 -4.21 14.63 43.43
C THR A 537 -5.22 13.55 43.11
N GLN A 538 -4.80 12.54 42.35
CA GLN A 538 -5.62 11.39 42.02
C GLN A 538 -4.80 10.10 42.03
N LYS A 539 -5.47 9.00 42.36
CA LYS A 539 -4.89 7.66 42.41
C LYS A 539 -5.50 6.80 41.33
N MET A 540 -4.67 6.08 40.59
CA MET A 540 -5.09 5.16 39.53
C MET A 540 -4.47 3.78 39.74
N SER A 541 -5.21 2.76 39.30
CA SER A 541 -4.79 1.36 39.36
C SER A 541 -3.84 0.97 38.22
N ASP A 542 -3.79 1.77 37.16
CA ASP A 542 -2.98 1.52 35.97
C ASP A 542 -2.46 2.85 35.39
N ILE A 543 -1.22 2.85 34.89
CA ILE A 543 -0.64 3.97 34.15
C ILE A 543 -1.25 4.07 32.76
N TYR A 544 -1.92 3.05 32.25
CA TYR A 544 -2.58 3.17 30.95
C TYR A 544 -3.96 3.83 31.07
N SER A 545 -4.69 3.55 32.15
CA SER A 545 -6.04 4.10 32.39
C SER A 545 -6.13 5.63 32.30
N PHE A 546 -5.07 6.40 32.63
CA PHE A 546 -5.16 7.87 32.61
C PHE A 546 -5.29 8.47 31.21
N LEU A 547 -4.69 7.86 30.18
CA LEU A 547 -4.81 8.30 28.78
C LEU A 547 -6.21 7.99 28.22
N TRP A 548 -6.77 6.85 28.62
CA TRP A 548 -8.00 6.32 28.04
C TRP A 548 -9.26 6.80 28.75
N GLU A 549 -9.25 6.88 30.09
CA GLU A 549 -10.46 7.10 30.90
C GLU A 549 -10.81 8.59 31.08
N GLY A 550 -9.91 9.51 30.69
CA GLY A 550 -10.16 10.96 30.72
C GLY A 550 -10.27 11.56 32.13
N GLU A 551 -10.17 10.76 33.19
CA GLU A 551 -10.24 11.24 34.58
C GLU A 551 -9.14 12.27 34.88
N PHE A 552 -7.95 12.09 34.30
CA PHE A 552 -6.85 13.04 34.41
C PHE A 552 -7.23 14.43 33.90
N ILE A 553 -7.84 14.51 32.72
CA ILE A 553 -8.29 15.78 32.14
C ILE A 553 -9.46 16.37 32.94
N GLN A 554 -10.33 15.53 33.52
CA GLN A 554 -11.37 15.99 34.43
C GLN A 554 -10.78 16.67 35.67
N LEU A 555 -9.72 16.11 36.28
CA LEU A 555 -9.01 16.73 37.40
C LEU A 555 -8.42 18.09 37.01
N VAL A 556 -7.79 18.17 35.83
CA VAL A 556 -7.22 19.43 35.30
C VAL A 556 -8.32 20.47 35.07
N ASN A 557 -9.43 20.10 34.42
CA ASN A 557 -10.56 20.99 34.18
C ASN A 557 -11.25 21.42 35.48
N GLN A 558 -11.33 20.54 36.48
CA GLN A 558 -11.81 20.90 37.81
C GLN A 558 -10.90 21.96 38.44
N ALA A 559 -9.58 21.76 38.40
CA ALA A 559 -8.62 22.71 38.94
C ALA A 559 -8.73 24.09 38.27
N LEU A 560 -8.88 24.11 36.95
CA LEU A 560 -9.10 25.33 36.16
C LEU A 560 -10.40 26.04 36.55
N LYS A 561 -11.50 25.30 36.69
CA LYS A 561 -12.80 25.84 37.11
C LYS A 561 -12.73 26.48 38.49
N GLU A 562 -12.09 25.81 39.45
CA GLU A 562 -11.91 26.33 40.81
C GLU A 562 -10.94 27.53 40.86
N ALA A 563 -9.98 27.59 39.94
CA ALA A 563 -9.09 28.72 39.74
C ALA A 563 -9.73 29.89 38.97
N ASN A 564 -10.99 29.78 38.54
CA ASN A 564 -11.68 30.75 37.67
C ASN A 564 -10.93 31.02 36.35
N ALA A 565 -10.28 30.01 35.79
CA ALA A 565 -9.68 30.11 34.45
C ALA A 565 -10.77 30.32 33.39
N LYS A 566 -10.42 31.05 32.32
CA LYS A 566 -11.36 31.42 31.25
C LYS A 566 -11.67 30.30 30.25
N GLY A 567 -11.01 29.14 30.37
CA GLY A 567 -11.13 28.05 29.42
C GLY A 567 -10.99 26.68 30.05
N SER A 568 -11.17 25.65 29.23
CA SER A 568 -11.07 24.24 29.60
C SER A 568 -10.46 23.44 28.45
N PHE A 569 -9.93 22.27 28.77
CA PHE A 569 -9.43 21.32 27.79
C PHE A 569 -10.57 20.44 27.27
N TYR A 570 -10.63 20.29 25.95
CA TYR A 570 -11.61 19.48 25.24
C TYR A 570 -10.87 18.44 24.39
N SER A 571 -11.40 17.22 24.36
CA SER A 571 -10.89 16.16 23.46
C SER A 571 -11.34 16.45 22.03
N ILE A 572 -10.43 16.30 21.08
CA ILE A 572 -10.71 16.35 19.65
C ILE A 572 -10.22 15.07 18.95
N GLY A 573 -10.83 14.77 17.81
CA GLY A 573 -10.42 13.68 16.92
C GLY A 573 -11.07 12.33 17.16
N TYR A 574 -11.13 11.50 16.12
CA TYR A 574 -11.81 10.19 16.11
C TYR A 574 -10.90 8.99 16.42
N SER A 575 -9.60 9.22 16.65
CA SER A 575 -8.64 8.15 16.83
C SER A 575 -8.63 7.59 18.26
N SER A 576 -8.00 6.43 18.44
CA SER A 576 -7.70 5.88 19.76
C SER A 576 -6.84 6.85 20.58
N ASN A 577 -6.03 7.69 19.94
CA ASN A 577 -5.23 8.71 20.60
C ASN A 577 -6.09 9.99 20.76
N LYS A 578 -6.30 10.43 22.00
CA LYS A 578 -7.10 11.60 22.33
C LYS A 578 -6.26 12.87 22.26
N ASN A 579 -6.44 13.66 21.22
CA ASN A 579 -5.84 14.98 21.14
C ASN A 579 -6.64 15.98 22.00
N PHE A 580 -5.97 16.95 22.63
CA PHE A 580 -6.63 17.96 23.46
C PHE A 580 -6.37 19.37 22.97
N ILE A 581 -7.40 20.22 23.03
CA ILE A 581 -7.33 21.64 22.73
C ILE A 581 -7.87 22.45 23.92
N PHE A 582 -7.27 23.61 24.20
CA PHE A 582 -7.75 24.53 25.24
C PHE A 582 -8.64 25.61 24.62
N LEU A 583 -9.88 25.73 25.08
CA LEU A 583 -10.88 26.65 24.50
C LEU A 583 -11.61 27.43 25.60
N THR A 584 -11.98 28.68 25.33
CA THR A 584 -12.98 29.41 26.12
C THR A 584 -14.39 28.85 25.86
N PRO A 585 -15.38 29.12 26.73
CA PRO A 585 -16.76 28.74 26.49
C PRO A 585 -17.29 29.22 25.13
N GLU A 586 -16.97 30.45 24.72
CA GLU A 586 -17.43 31.02 23.45
C GLU A 586 -16.79 30.30 22.26
N GLN A 587 -15.49 30.01 22.33
CA GLN A 587 -14.77 29.26 21.29
C GLN A 587 -15.31 27.84 21.15
N TYR A 588 -15.51 27.15 22.28
CA TYR A 588 -16.08 25.81 22.28
C TYR A 588 -17.48 25.78 21.68
N GLN A 589 -18.38 26.71 22.08
CA GLN A 589 -19.73 26.76 21.52
C GLN A 589 -19.74 27.06 20.02
N TYR A 590 -18.85 27.95 19.56
CA TYR A 590 -18.69 28.23 18.14
C TYR A 590 -18.25 26.98 17.38
N LEU A 591 -17.17 26.31 17.80
CA LEU A 591 -16.66 25.12 17.12
C LEU A 591 -17.63 23.95 17.20
N LYS A 592 -18.30 23.75 18.34
CA LYS A 592 -19.31 22.69 18.49
C LYS A 592 -20.48 22.87 17.50
N THR A 593 -20.79 24.11 17.14
CA THR A 593 -21.87 24.42 16.19
C THR A 593 -21.39 24.37 14.73
N SER A 594 -20.21 24.92 14.44
CA SER A 594 -19.70 25.10 13.07
C SER A 594 -18.85 23.93 12.57
N GLN A 595 -18.24 23.17 13.50
CA GLN A 595 -17.30 22.08 13.26
C GLN A 595 -17.52 20.92 14.25
N PRO A 596 -18.76 20.39 14.37
CA PRO A 596 -19.09 19.35 15.35
C PRO A 596 -18.23 18.08 15.22
N GLU A 597 -17.74 17.78 14.01
CA GLU A 597 -16.88 16.63 13.74
C GLU A 597 -15.53 16.68 14.47
N LEU A 598 -15.12 17.85 15.00
CA LEU A 598 -13.93 17.93 15.85
C LEU A 598 -14.12 17.19 17.17
N PHE A 599 -15.36 17.08 17.68
CA PHE A 599 -15.63 16.58 19.03
C PHE A 599 -16.32 15.20 18.97
N THR A 600 -15.70 14.21 19.60
CA THR A 600 -16.28 12.87 19.77
C THR A 600 -17.32 12.83 20.89
N GLU A 601 -18.51 13.39 20.69
CA GLU A 601 -19.62 13.24 21.65
C GLU A 601 -20.30 11.85 21.57
N HIS A 602 -19.53 10.77 21.34
CA HIS A 602 -20.03 9.39 21.34
C HIS A 602 -19.56 8.52 22.53
N TYR A 603 -18.92 9.11 23.55
CA TYR A 603 -18.53 8.40 24.77
C TYR A 603 -19.13 8.96 26.08
N GLN A 604 -20.20 9.74 26.01
CA GLN A 604 -21.04 10.04 27.18
C GLN A 604 -22.45 9.49 26.92
N LYS A 605 -22.61 8.18 27.10
CA LYS A 605 -23.92 7.57 27.39
C LYS A 605 -24.00 7.34 28.89
N ASP A 606 -25.02 7.97 29.47
CA ASP A 606 -25.88 7.57 30.60
C ASP A 606 -25.35 6.53 31.60
#